data_AF-A0A7X3YW66-F1
#
_entry.id   AF-A0A7X3YW66-F1
#
_cell.length_a   1.000
_cell.length_b   1.000
_cell.length_c   1.000
_cell.angle_alpha   90.00
_cell.angle_beta   90.00
_cell.angle_gamma   90.00
#
_symmetry.space_group_name_H-M   'P 1'
#
loop_
_entity.id
_entity.type
_entity.pdbx_description
1 polymer ?
#
loop_
_entity_poly.entity_id
_entity_poly.type
_entity_poly.pdbx_seq_one_letter_code
_entity_poly.pdbx_strand_id
1 'polypeptide(L)' 'MNLSIKNVPKEWVQHLRQRASKHHRSLQGELLSILEDSLNQQDKISPQSLLAELRQRGLRTPKESVTIVRKDRDGR' A
#
# COMPACT_ATOMS: atom_id res chain seq x y z
N MET A 1 -19.99 4.63 16.21
CA MET A 1 -20.15 3.17 16.02
C MET A 1 -18.98 2.50 16.71
N ASN A 2 -19.23 1.47 17.53
CA ASN A 2 -18.21 0.91 18.43
C ASN A 2 -18.06 -0.59 18.14
N LEU A 3 -16.82 -1.07 18.01
CA LEU A 3 -16.50 -2.49 17.87
C LEU A 3 -16.00 -3.01 19.23
N SER A 4 -16.55 -4.12 19.70
CA SER A 4 -16.09 -4.78 20.93
C SER A 4 -15.65 -6.19 20.60
N ILE A 5 -14.43 -6.54 21.04
CA ILE A 5 -13.85 -7.88 20.86
C ILE A 5 -13.79 -8.51 22.24
N LYS A 6 -14.46 -9.66 22.41
CA LYS A 6 -14.45 -10.44 23.66
C LYS A 6 -13.36 -11.50 23.60
N ASN A 7 -12.94 -11.98 24.77
CA ASN A 7 -11.96 -13.07 24.93
C ASN A 7 -10.59 -12.81 24.30
N VAL A 8 -10.13 -11.55 24.31
CA VAL A 8 -8.77 -11.22 23.87
C VAL A 8 -7.76 -11.72 24.90
N PRO A 9 -6.75 -12.51 24.52
CA PRO A 9 -5.70 -12.95 25.43
C PRO A 9 -4.99 -11.77 26.09
N LYS A 10 -4.67 -11.88 27.39
CA LYS A 10 -4.13 -10.76 28.18
C LYS A 10 -2.79 -10.28 27.63
N GLU A 11 -1.97 -11.22 27.17
CA GLU A 11 -0.68 -10.97 26.54
C GLU A 11 -0.82 -10.09 25.30
N TRP A 12 -1.86 -10.29 24.48
CA TRP A 12 -2.09 -9.48 23.28
C TRP A 12 -2.47 -8.05 23.64
N VAL A 13 -3.32 -7.88 24.67
CA VAL A 13 -3.68 -6.55 25.18
C VAL A 13 -2.44 -5.81 25.69
N GLN A 14 -1.53 -6.52 26.38
CA GLN A 14 -0.28 -5.94 26.87
C GLN A 14 0.63 -5.50 25.72
N HIS A 15 0.82 -6.35 24.70
CA HIS A 15 1.60 -6.01 23.52
C HIS A 15 1.01 -4.81 22.76
N LEU A 16 -0.32 -4.77 22.59
CA LEU A 16 -1.00 -3.63 21.95
C LEU A 16 -0.82 -2.34 22.74
N ARG A 17 -0.87 -2.39 24.08
CA ARG A 17 -0.61 -1.22 24.93
C ARG A 17 0.83 -0.71 24.81
N GLN A 18 1.81 -1.60 24.81
CA GLN A 18 3.22 -1.24 24.62
C GLN A 18 3.44 -0.59 23.26
N ARG A 19 2.87 -1.19 22.21
CA ARG A 19 2.92 -0.66 20.84
C ARG A 19 2.26 0.71 20.75
N ALA A 20 1.05 0.88 21.29
CA ALA A 20 0.33 2.15 21.33
C ALA A 20 1.14 3.24 22.05
N SER A 21 1.77 2.93 23.19
CA SER A 21 2.65 3.85 23.92
C SER A 21 3.85 4.28 23.07
N LYS A 22 4.51 3.33 22.38
CA LYS A 22 5.63 3.60 21.46
C LYS A 22 5.22 4.51 20.30
N HIS A 23 4.02 4.33 19.76
CA HIS A 23 3.48 5.15 18.67
C HIS A 23 2.75 6.41 19.15
N HIS A 24 2.74 6.68 20.45
CA HIS A 24 2.08 7.83 21.08
C HIS A 24 0.59 7.93 20.73
N ARG A 25 -0.09 6.78 20.67
CA ARG A 25 -1.51 6.64 20.33
C ARG A 25 -2.27 6.01 21.49
N SER A 26 -3.59 6.22 21.52
CA SER A 26 -4.47 5.46 22.39
C SER A 26 -4.55 4.00 21.92
N LEU A 27 -4.98 3.10 22.80
CA LEU A 27 -5.16 1.68 22.44
C LEU A 27 -6.14 1.52 21.26
N GLN A 28 -7.23 2.31 21.26
CA GLN A 28 -8.20 2.32 20.17
C GLN A 28 -7.59 2.85 18.87
N GLY A 29 -6.78 3.92 18.95
CA GLY A 29 -6.09 4.48 17.79
C GLY A 29 -5.07 3.51 17.18
N GLU A 30 -4.35 2.77 18.02
CA GLU A 30 -3.44 1.72 17.55
C GLU A 30 -4.18 0.59 16.85
N LEU A 31 -5.32 0.17 17.40
CA LEU A 31 -6.14 -0.88 16.82
C LEU A 31 -6.72 -0.46 15.46
N LEU A 32 -7.16 0.80 15.34
CA LEU A 32 -7.57 1.37 14.05
C LEU A 32 -6.42 1.41 13.04
N SER A 33 -5.21 1.81 13.45
CA SER A 33 -4.04 1.85 12.56
C SER A 33 -3.67 0.46 12.02
N ILE A 34 -3.76 -0.58 12.86
CA ILE A 34 -3.50 -1.96 12.44
C ILE A 34 -4.56 -2.43 11.42
N LEU A 35 -5.82 -2.09 11.66
CA LEU A 35 -6.91 -2.42 10.73
C LEU A 35 -6.76 -1.69 9.41
N GLU A 36 -6.43 -0.40 9.45
CA GLU A 36 -6.17 0.41 8.25
C GLU A 36 -5.04 -0.17 7.41
N ASP A 37 -3.91 -0.54 8.03
CA ASP A 37 -2.81 -1.21 7.33
C ASP A 37 -3.25 -2.54 6.70
N SER A 38 -4.04 -3.34 7.43
CA SER A 38 -4.54 -4.63 6.95
C SER A 38 -5.51 -4.49 5.77
N LEU A 39 -6.38 -3.47 5.80
CA LEU A 39 -7.32 -3.18 4.70
C LEU A 39 -6.56 -2.64 3.49
N ASN A 40 -5.65 -1.69 3.70
CA ASN A 40 -4.84 -1.11 2.62
C ASN A 40 -3.87 -2.12 1.98
N GLN A 41 -3.46 -3.17 2.69
CA GLN A 41 -2.67 -4.26 2.10
C GLN A 41 -3.46 -5.07 1.07
N GLN A 42 -4.79 -5.14 1.20
CA GLN A 42 -5.64 -5.82 0.22
C GLN A 42 -5.81 -5.00 -1.07
N ASP A 43 -5.80 -3.67 -0.95
CA ASP A 43 -5.98 -2.74 -2.07
C ASP A 43 -4.69 -2.40 -2.84
N LYS A 44 -3.55 -2.98 -2.43
CA LYS A 44 -2.30 -2.80 -3.17
C LYS A 44 -2.31 -3.67 -4.43
N ILE A 45 -2.82 -3.09 -5.52
CA ILE A 45 -2.59 -3.63 -6.87
C ILE A 45 -1.07 -3.73 -7.09
N SER A 46 -0.59 -4.94 -7.38
CA SER A 46 0.83 -5.11 -7.73
C SER A 46 1.15 -4.30 -8.98
N PRO A 47 2.31 -3.61 -9.05
CA PRO A 47 2.73 -2.92 -10.26
C PRO A 47 2.72 -3.83 -11.50
N GLN A 48 3.01 -5.12 -11.31
CA GLN A 48 2.99 -6.12 -12.36
C GLN A 48 1.58 -6.45 -12.84
N SER A 49 0.62 -6.60 -11.91
CA SER A 49 -0.78 -6.89 -12.26
C SER A 49 -1.44 -5.68 -12.93
N LEU A 50 -1.17 -4.46 -12.44
CA LEU A 50 -1.62 -3.23 -13.07
C LEU A 50 -1.07 -3.12 -14.50
N LEU A 51 0.24 -3.34 -14.69
CA LEU A 51 0.86 -3.28 -16.01
C LEU A 51 0.29 -4.34 -16.97
N ALA A 52 0.00 -5.54 -16.48
CA ALA A 52 -0.65 -6.60 -17.26
C ALA A 52 -2.06 -6.18 -17.70
N GLU A 53 -2.85 -5.60 -16.80
CA GLU A 53 -4.20 -5.10 -17.08
C GLU A 53 -4.18 -3.95 -18.10
N LEU A 54 -3.29 -2.96 -17.92
CA LEU A 54 -3.14 -1.85 -18.85
C LEU A 54 -2.78 -2.33 -20.26
N ARG A 55 -1.92 -3.35 -20.37
CA ARG A 55 -1.56 -3.99 -21.65
C ARG A 55 -2.73 -4.73 -22.27
N GLN A 56 -3.53 -5.46 -21.48
CA GLN A 56 -4.75 -6.13 -21.98
C GLN A 56 -5.76 -5.11 -22.52
N ARG A 57 -5.89 -3.96 -21.86
CA ARG A 57 -6.73 -2.83 -22.31
C ARG A 57 -6.14 -2.06 -23.51
N GLY A 58 -4.99 -2.49 -24.05
CA GLY A 58 -4.38 -1.88 -25.23
C GLY A 58 -3.63 -0.58 -24.96
N LEU A 59 -3.51 -0.16 -23.70
CA LEU A 59 -2.75 1.04 -23.33
C LEU A 59 -1.25 0.75 -23.50
N ARG A 60 -0.62 1.48 -24.41
CA ARG A 60 0.82 1.38 -24.69
C ARG A 60 1.47 2.72 -24.41
N THR A 61 2.67 2.68 -23.82
CA THR A 61 3.52 3.86 -23.71
C THR A 61 4.02 4.25 -25.10
N PRO A 62 3.82 5.50 -25.54
CA PRO A 62 4.35 5.97 -26.82
C PRO A 62 5.89 5.84 -26.87
N LYS A 63 6.44 5.47 -28.02
CA LYS A 63 7.90 5.34 -28.23
C LYS A 63 8.59 6.68 -28.53
N GLU A 64 7.97 7.81 -28.20
CA GLU A 64 8.46 9.15 -28.55
C GLU A 64 9.88 9.40 -28.03
N SER A 65 10.18 8.95 -26.81
CA SER A 65 11.53 9.07 -26.23
C SER A 65 12.59 8.39 -27.07
N VAL A 66 12.30 7.22 -27.65
CA VAL A 66 13.25 6.50 -28.52
C VAL A 66 13.49 7.27 -29.82
N THR A 67 12.44 7.88 -30.37
CA THR A 67 12.55 8.71 -31.57
C THR A 67 13.39 9.97 -31.31
N ILE A 68 13.20 10.61 -30.16
CA ILE A 68 13.96 11.82 -29.76
C ILE A 68 15.44 11.49 -29.59
N VAL A 69 15.78 10.42 -28.85
CA VAL A 69 17.18 10.01 -28.62
C VAL A 69 17.89 9.63 -29.92
N ARG A 70 17.20 8.96 -30.85
CA ARG A 70 17.78 8.62 -32.16
C ARG A 70 18.06 9.85 -33.01
N LYS A 71 17.11 10.81 -33.06
CA LYS A 71 17.31 12.07 -33.77
C LYS A 71 18.52 12.86 -33.25
N ASP A 72 18.69 12.91 -31.93
CA ASP A 72 19.80 13.66 -31.31
C ASP A 72 21.16 12.95 -31.51
N ARG A 73 21.17 11.61 -31.57
CA ARG A 73 22.38 10.81 -31.81
C ARG A 73 22.81 10.82 -33.28
N ASP A 74 21.87 10.62 -34.20
CA ASP A 74 22.17 10.43 -35.62
C ASP A 74 22.36 11.77 -36.36
N GLY A 75 22.14 12.91 -35.68
CA GLY A 75 22.37 14.26 -36.17
C GLY A 75 23.71 14.89 -35.75
N ARG A 76 24.64 14.12 -35.16
CA ARG A 76 26.00 14.57 -34.79
C ARG A 76 27.06 14.04 -35.74
#